data_AF-A0A4Q2JYL1-F1
#
_entry.id   AF-A0A4Q2JYL1-F1
#
_cell.length_a   1.000
_cell.length_b   1.000
_cell.length_c   1.000
_cell.angle_alpha   90.00
_cell.angle_beta   90.00
_cell.angle_gamma   90.00
#
_symmetry.space_group_name_H-M   'P 1'
#
loop_
_entity.id
_entity.type
_entity.pdbx_description
1 polymer ?
#
loop_
_entity_poly.entity_id
_entity_poly.type
_entity_poly.pdbx_seq_one_letter_code
_entity_poly.pdbx_strand_id
1 'polypeptide(L)'
;MSETANAPVCLTLPLDKADLANLSAGQEVRLSGDAFTMRDAGHARALAALKADGQLPFGLAGQTLFYAGPTPAAAGRPLGSVGPTTSSRMDFATPQLMDAGIVACIGKGKRNQAVIDACVRNGAVYFAAVGGIAALLAKHVTASETVAWDDLGTEALRRVTFDDFPVFVAVDAHGRDLYRSIEAGEAI
;
A
#
# COMPACT_ATOMS: atom_id res chain seq x y z
N MET A 1 1.03 -15.61 -31.21
CA MET A 1 1.81 -15.62 -29.96
C MET A 1 0.80 -15.77 -28.85
N SER A 2 0.85 -16.87 -28.09
CA SER A 2 -0.14 -17.14 -27.05
C SER A 2 0.11 -16.21 -25.86
N GLU A 3 -0.67 -15.15 -25.75
CA GLU A 3 -0.81 -14.35 -24.54
C GLU A 3 -1.51 -15.25 -23.51
N THR A 4 -0.72 -15.99 -22.72
CA THR A 4 -1.22 -16.52 -21.47
C THR A 4 -1.32 -15.32 -20.55
N ALA A 5 -2.50 -14.74 -20.45
CA ALA A 5 -2.80 -13.79 -19.38
C ALA A 5 -2.51 -14.51 -18.07
N ASN A 6 -1.40 -14.15 -17.42
CA ASN A 6 -0.99 -14.77 -16.18
C ASN A 6 -2.08 -14.44 -15.16
N ALA A 7 -2.67 -15.46 -14.54
CA ALA A 7 -3.74 -15.25 -13.56
C ALA A 7 -3.22 -14.38 -12.40
N PRO A 8 -4.06 -13.49 -11.82
CA PRO A 8 -3.64 -12.69 -10.68
C PRO A 8 -3.19 -13.57 -9.51
N VAL A 9 -2.16 -13.13 -8.78
CA VAL A 9 -1.74 -13.78 -7.54
C VAL A 9 -2.67 -13.34 -6.42
N CYS A 10 -3.31 -14.27 -5.72
CA CYS A 10 -4.19 -13.96 -4.60
C CYS A 10 -3.43 -14.09 -3.28
N LEU A 11 -3.39 -13.02 -2.48
CA LEU A 11 -2.72 -12.98 -1.18
C LEU A 11 -3.66 -12.51 -0.07
N THR A 12 -3.46 -13.05 1.13
CA THR A 12 -4.21 -12.69 2.33
C THR A 12 -3.33 -11.78 3.21
N LEU A 13 -3.90 -10.69 3.72
CA LEU A 13 -3.26 -9.78 4.66
C LEU A 13 -3.43 -10.28 6.11
N PRO A 14 -2.45 -10.07 7.01
CA PRO A 14 -1.14 -9.43 6.76
C PRO A 14 -0.21 -10.31 5.91
N LEU A 15 0.66 -9.68 5.12
CA LEU A 15 1.54 -10.37 4.16
C LEU A 15 2.74 -11.01 4.84
N ASP A 16 3.05 -12.25 4.47
CA ASP A 16 4.30 -12.91 4.83
C ASP A 16 5.42 -12.46 3.87
N LYS A 17 6.63 -12.23 4.40
CA LYS A 17 7.83 -11.96 3.60
C LYS A 17 8.15 -13.08 2.60
N ALA A 18 7.82 -14.33 2.93
CA ALA A 18 8.00 -15.46 2.02
C ALA A 18 7.14 -15.31 0.74
N ASP A 19 5.90 -14.84 0.88
CA ASP A 19 5.02 -14.58 -0.27
C ASP A 19 5.54 -13.37 -1.06
N LEU A 20 5.95 -12.31 -0.37
CA LEU A 20 6.49 -11.10 -0.99
C LEU A 20 7.76 -11.36 -1.81
N ALA A 21 8.62 -12.28 -1.37
CA ALA A 21 9.86 -12.63 -2.06
C ALA A 21 9.63 -13.28 -3.43
N ASN A 22 8.46 -13.86 -3.67
CA ASN A 22 8.09 -14.50 -4.93
C ASN A 22 7.41 -13.54 -5.91
N LEU A 23 7.11 -12.31 -5.50
CA LEU A 23 6.49 -11.30 -6.35
C LEU A 23 7.54 -10.65 -7.26
N SER A 24 7.11 -10.33 -8.48
CA SER A 24 7.90 -9.62 -9.49
C SER A 24 7.16 -8.38 -9.96
N ALA A 25 7.90 -7.29 -10.22
CA ALA A 25 7.33 -6.07 -10.80
C ALA A 25 6.47 -6.38 -12.04
N GLY A 26 5.32 -5.73 -12.15
CA GLY A 26 4.33 -5.93 -13.22
C GLY A 26 3.24 -6.96 -12.95
N GLN A 27 3.43 -7.86 -11.97
CA GLN A 27 2.41 -8.86 -11.64
C GLN A 27 1.15 -8.22 -11.05
N GLU A 28 -0.01 -8.70 -11.49
CA GLU A 28 -1.30 -8.39 -10.85
C GLU A 28 -1.48 -9.22 -9.58
N VAL A 29 -1.92 -8.57 -8.51
CA VAL A 29 -2.17 -9.16 -7.20
C VAL A 29 -3.57 -8.79 -6.72
N ARG A 30 -4.27 -9.76 -6.12
CA ARG A 30 -5.55 -9.59 -5.43
C ARG A 30 -5.33 -9.72 -3.93
N LEU A 31 -5.65 -8.67 -3.20
CA LEU A 31 -5.46 -8.61 -1.75
C LEU A 31 -6.79 -8.77 -1.01
N SER A 32 -6.82 -9.65 -0.02
CA SER A 32 -7.96 -9.82 0.89
C SER A 32 -7.50 -9.76 2.35
N GLY A 33 -8.30 -9.16 3.24
CA GLY A 33 -7.95 -8.96 4.66
C GLY A 33 -7.65 -7.50 5.01
N ASP A 34 -7.08 -7.27 6.19
CA ASP A 34 -6.96 -5.93 6.76
C ASP A 34 -5.73 -5.16 6.25
N ALA A 35 -5.96 -3.91 5.83
CA ALA A 35 -4.95 -2.92 5.51
C ALA A 35 -5.24 -1.62 6.28
N PHE A 36 -4.25 -0.73 6.35
CA PHE A 36 -4.37 0.53 7.09
C PHE A 36 -4.26 1.73 6.15
N THR A 37 -5.30 2.56 6.09
CA THR A 37 -5.21 3.80 5.32
C THR A 37 -4.44 4.85 6.08
N MET A 38 -3.42 5.43 5.44
CA MET A 38 -2.63 6.50 6.01
C MET A 38 -1.99 7.31 4.87
N ARG A 39 -2.00 8.64 4.96
CA ARG A 39 -1.32 9.53 4.00
C ARG A 39 -0.53 10.62 4.73
N ASP A 40 -0.29 11.75 4.09
CA ASP A 40 0.60 12.85 4.49
C ASP A 40 0.64 13.12 6.01
N ALA A 41 -0.46 13.57 6.63
CA ALA A 41 -0.47 13.91 8.06
C ALA A 41 -0.36 12.69 8.98
N GLY A 42 -0.97 11.58 8.60
CA GLY A 42 -0.86 10.31 9.33
C GLY A 42 0.57 9.77 9.35
N HIS A 43 1.30 9.85 8.23
CA HIS A 43 2.72 9.45 8.16
C HIS A 43 3.60 10.32 9.06
N ALA A 44 3.33 11.63 9.12
CA ALA A 44 4.05 12.53 10.03
C ALA A 44 3.83 12.13 11.50
N ARG A 45 2.60 11.78 11.89
CA ARG A 45 2.30 11.30 13.26
C ARG A 45 2.90 9.93 13.55
N ALA A 46 2.81 8.98 12.62
CA ALA A 46 3.42 7.66 12.76
C ALA A 46 4.93 7.75 12.94
N LEU A 47 5.60 8.61 12.15
CA LEU A 47 7.03 8.83 12.25
C LEU A 47 7.42 9.54 13.56
N ALA A 48 6.62 10.49 14.04
CA ALA A 48 6.84 11.13 15.33
C ALA A 48 6.69 10.14 16.50
N ALA A 49 5.66 9.29 16.46
CA ALA A 49 5.46 8.22 17.44
C ALA A 49 6.62 7.21 17.41
N LEU A 50 7.05 6.77 16.22
CA LEU A 50 8.21 5.89 16.07
C LEU A 50 9.48 6.48 16.70
N LYS A 51 9.72 7.78 16.53
CA LYS A 51 10.88 8.47 17.13
C LYS A 51 10.79 8.57 18.66
N ALA A 52 9.58 8.74 19.19
CA ALA A 52 9.36 8.85 20.63
C ALA A 52 9.40 7.49 21.32
N ASP A 53 8.75 6.49 20.75
CA ASP A 53 8.46 5.20 21.39
C ASP A 53 9.39 4.07 20.92
N GLY A 54 10.18 4.29 19.87
CA GLY A 54 11.11 3.31 19.30
C GLY A 54 10.45 2.18 18.50
N GLN A 55 9.12 2.18 18.38
CA GLN A 55 8.34 1.18 17.66
C GLN A 55 7.14 1.82 16.95
N LEU A 56 6.59 1.12 15.94
CA LEU A 56 5.39 1.59 15.26
C LEU A 56 4.16 1.52 16.18
N PRO A 57 3.32 2.57 16.21
CA PRO A 57 2.13 2.58 17.04
C PRO A 57 1.04 1.67 16.46
N PHE A 58 -0.01 1.39 17.25
CA PHE A 58 -1.25 0.71 16.84
C PHE A 58 -1.06 -0.67 16.19
N GLY A 59 0.05 -1.36 16.47
CA GLY A 59 0.32 -2.68 15.88
C GLY A 59 0.57 -2.62 14.37
N LEU A 60 1.07 -1.49 13.85
CA LEU A 60 1.34 -1.32 12.43
C LEU A 60 2.53 -2.16 11.93
N ALA A 61 3.39 -2.66 12.80
CA ALA A 61 4.44 -3.60 12.40
C ALA A 61 3.82 -4.87 11.78
N GLY A 62 4.33 -5.29 10.63
CA GLY A 62 3.78 -6.40 9.84
C GLY A 62 2.60 -6.04 8.93
N GLN A 63 2.16 -4.78 8.92
CA GLN A 63 0.94 -4.38 8.20
C GLN A 63 1.22 -3.73 6.84
N THR A 64 0.17 -3.73 6.01
CA THR A 64 0.14 -3.06 4.70
C THR A 64 -0.48 -1.67 4.83
N LEU A 65 0.22 -0.64 4.37
CA LEU A 65 -0.30 0.73 4.32
C LEU A 65 -0.94 1.04 2.97
N PHE A 66 -2.19 1.50 2.97
CA PHE A 66 -2.85 2.04 1.79
C PHE A 66 -2.86 3.56 1.81
N TYR A 67 -2.17 4.19 0.88
CA TYR A 67 -2.10 5.64 0.77
C TYR A 67 -3.39 6.18 0.18
N ALA A 68 -4.40 6.37 1.03
CA ALA A 68 -5.73 6.80 0.64
C ALA A 68 -6.35 7.72 1.70
N GLY A 69 -7.32 8.51 1.26
CA GLY A 69 -8.23 9.21 2.16
C GLY A 69 -9.67 8.83 1.79
N PRO A 70 -10.27 7.83 2.46
CA PRO A 70 -11.64 7.41 2.18
C PRO A 70 -12.63 8.55 2.38
N THR A 71 -13.61 8.67 1.48
CA THR A 71 -14.76 9.57 1.72
C THR A 71 -15.74 8.91 2.70
N PRO A 72 -16.63 9.69 3.35
CA PRO A 72 -17.65 9.15 4.26
C PRO A 72 -18.50 8.04 3.63
N ALA A 73 -19.06 7.18 4.49
CA ALA A 73 -19.94 6.08 4.11
C ALA A 73 -21.07 6.54 3.20
N ALA A 74 -21.34 5.78 2.13
CA ALA A 74 -22.36 6.09 1.15
C ALA A 74 -22.95 4.83 0.52
N ALA A 75 -24.25 4.86 0.20
CA ALA A 75 -24.96 3.77 -0.46
C ALA A 75 -24.84 2.40 0.26
N GLY A 76 -24.94 2.39 1.60
CA GLY A 76 -24.87 1.16 2.41
C GLY A 76 -23.48 0.52 2.53
N ARG A 77 -22.44 1.17 2.00
CA ARG A 77 -21.04 0.72 2.09
C ARG A 77 -20.34 1.35 3.31
N PRO A 78 -19.31 0.69 3.86
CA PRO A 78 -18.56 1.19 5.03
C PRO A 78 -17.79 2.49 4.75
N LEU A 79 -17.55 2.81 3.48
CA LEU A 79 -16.97 4.05 2.98
C LEU A 79 -17.60 4.41 1.63
N GLY A 80 -17.39 5.65 1.18
CA GLY A 80 -17.91 6.12 -0.10
C GLY A 80 -17.02 5.71 -1.27
N SER A 81 -16.07 6.56 -1.65
CA SER A 81 -15.01 6.27 -2.61
C SER A 81 -13.68 6.14 -1.89
N VAL A 82 -12.84 5.22 -2.36
CA VAL A 82 -11.46 5.07 -1.86
C VAL A 82 -10.54 4.74 -3.03
N GLY A 83 -9.46 5.51 -3.16
CA GLY A 83 -8.49 5.31 -4.22
C GLY A 83 -7.12 5.79 -3.78
N PRO A 84 -6.06 5.38 -4.50
CA PRO A 84 -4.71 5.73 -4.15
C PRO A 84 -4.44 7.22 -4.33
N THR A 85 -3.61 7.77 -3.45
CA THR A 85 -2.97 9.06 -3.61
C THR A 85 -1.52 8.90 -4.06
N THR A 86 -0.92 9.99 -4.54
CA THR A 86 0.45 10.00 -5.05
C THR A 86 1.45 9.60 -3.97
N SER A 87 2.13 8.47 -4.17
CA SER A 87 2.99 7.83 -3.17
C SER A 87 4.25 8.61 -2.84
N SER A 88 4.81 9.36 -3.80
CA SER A 88 6.04 10.13 -3.61
C SER A 88 5.95 11.17 -2.50
N ARG A 89 4.74 11.61 -2.12
CA ARG A 89 4.54 12.53 -0.99
C ARG A 89 4.84 11.89 0.36
N MET A 90 4.87 10.56 0.46
CA MET A 90 5.17 9.81 1.68
C MET A 90 6.63 9.30 1.73
N ASP A 91 7.43 9.56 0.69
CA ASP A 91 8.83 9.10 0.61
C ASP A 91 9.72 9.62 1.75
N PHE A 92 9.34 10.74 2.40
CA PHE A 92 10.04 11.27 3.57
C PHE A 92 9.96 10.34 4.80
N ALA A 93 8.92 9.49 4.88
CA ALA A 93 8.65 8.62 6.03
C ALA A 93 8.74 7.14 5.68
N THR A 94 8.33 6.74 4.46
CA THR A 94 8.23 5.31 4.09
C THR A 94 9.49 4.49 4.39
N PRO A 95 10.72 4.94 4.09
CA PRO A 95 11.91 4.14 4.38
C PRO A 95 12.02 3.78 5.87
N GLN A 96 11.80 4.75 6.76
CA GLN A 96 11.89 4.54 8.21
C GLN A 96 10.73 3.68 8.74
N LEU A 97 9.54 3.82 8.16
CA LEU A 97 8.39 3.00 8.56
C LEU A 97 8.57 1.53 8.11
N MET A 98 9.17 1.30 6.93
CA MET A 98 9.54 -0.05 6.47
C MET A 98 10.61 -0.68 7.38
N ASP A 99 11.64 0.09 7.74
CA ASP A 99 12.68 -0.37 8.69
C ASP A 99 12.10 -0.73 10.06
N ALA A 100 11.00 -0.08 10.45
CA ALA A 100 10.28 -0.35 11.68
C ALA A 100 9.20 -1.45 11.55
N GLY A 101 9.02 -2.03 10.36
CA GLY A 101 8.22 -3.24 10.17
C GLY A 101 7.04 -3.13 9.20
N ILE A 102 6.80 -2.01 8.51
CA ILE A 102 5.81 -1.99 7.41
C ILE A 102 6.29 -2.91 6.28
N VAL A 103 5.46 -3.89 5.90
CA VAL A 103 5.84 -4.93 4.92
C VAL A 103 5.41 -4.59 3.50
N ALA A 104 4.39 -3.75 3.33
CA ALA A 104 3.98 -3.29 2.01
C ALA A 104 3.28 -1.94 2.07
N CYS A 105 3.31 -1.24 0.93
CA CYS A 105 2.54 -0.02 0.73
C CYS A 105 1.76 -0.07 -0.58
N ILE A 106 0.57 0.53 -0.62
CA ILE A 106 -0.27 0.65 -1.80
C ILE A 106 -0.48 2.14 -2.10
N GLY A 107 -0.26 2.56 -3.35
CA GLY A 107 -0.52 3.95 -3.75
C GLY A 107 -0.50 4.12 -5.27
N LYS A 108 -0.05 5.28 -5.76
CA LYS A 108 0.16 5.49 -7.21
C LYS A 108 1.40 6.33 -7.52
N GLY A 109 1.99 6.07 -8.67
CA GLY A 109 3.15 6.80 -9.18
C GLY A 109 4.48 6.24 -8.68
N LYS A 110 5.57 6.73 -9.28
CA LYS A 110 6.93 6.30 -8.99
C LYS A 110 7.42 6.74 -7.60
N ARG A 111 8.42 6.02 -7.09
CA ARG A 111 9.07 6.25 -5.79
C ARG A 111 10.53 6.66 -5.97
N ASN A 112 11.09 7.34 -4.98
CA ASN A 112 12.52 7.65 -4.97
C ASN A 112 13.38 6.40 -4.68
N GLN A 113 14.70 6.53 -4.87
CA GLN A 113 15.64 5.43 -4.63
C GLN A 113 15.64 4.93 -3.18
N ALA A 114 15.52 5.84 -2.20
CA ALA A 114 15.55 5.46 -0.78
C ALA A 114 14.41 4.51 -0.38
N VAL A 115 13.27 4.59 -1.07
CA VAL A 115 12.15 3.64 -0.92
C VAL A 115 12.44 2.32 -1.60
N ILE A 116 13.02 2.32 -2.79
CA ILE A 116 13.39 1.08 -3.49
C ILE A 116 14.42 0.30 -2.66
N ASP A 117 15.44 0.99 -2.14
CA ASP A 117 16.42 0.42 -1.22
C ASP A 117 15.74 -0.10 0.07
N ALA A 118 14.62 0.50 0.47
CA ALA A 118 13.83 0.07 1.63
C ALA A 118 13.07 -1.21 1.38
N CYS A 119 12.48 -1.35 0.19
CA CYS A 119 11.88 -2.59 -0.27
C CYS A 119 12.91 -3.73 -0.20
N VAL A 120 14.09 -3.54 -0.77
CA VAL A 120 15.15 -4.57 -0.81
C VAL A 120 15.60 -4.96 0.59
N ARG A 121 16.03 -4.00 1.42
CA ARG A 121 16.62 -4.31 2.73
C ARG A 121 15.61 -4.90 3.73
N ASN A 122 14.31 -4.67 3.54
CA ASN A 122 13.27 -5.18 4.43
C ASN A 122 12.50 -6.39 3.87
N GLY A 123 12.71 -6.75 2.60
CA GLY A 123 11.86 -7.72 1.90
C GLY A 123 10.42 -7.22 1.73
N ALA A 124 10.26 -5.92 1.54
CA ALA A 124 8.97 -5.24 1.42
C ALA A 124 8.61 -4.98 -0.06
N VAL A 125 7.32 -4.76 -0.33
CA VAL A 125 6.81 -4.52 -1.69
C VAL A 125 6.01 -3.23 -1.75
N TYR A 126 6.16 -2.49 -2.85
CA TYR A 126 5.27 -1.39 -3.19
C TYR A 126 4.33 -1.79 -4.30
N PHE A 127 3.04 -1.70 -4.02
CA PHE A 127 1.95 -1.94 -4.95
C PHE A 127 1.40 -0.63 -5.52
N ALA A 128 1.12 -0.61 -6.82
CA ALA A 128 0.35 0.43 -7.47
C ALA A 128 -1.11 -0.01 -7.61
N ALA A 129 -2.03 0.83 -7.14
CA ALA A 129 -3.46 0.72 -7.45
C ALA A 129 -3.82 1.67 -8.59
N VAL A 130 -4.84 1.32 -9.37
CA VAL A 130 -5.30 2.13 -10.50
C VAL A 130 -5.98 3.41 -10.01
N GLY A 131 -5.40 4.56 -10.34
CA GLY A 131 -5.94 5.88 -9.99
C GLY A 131 -7.13 6.28 -10.88
N GLY A 132 -8.05 7.08 -10.32
CA GLY A 132 -9.18 7.66 -11.06
C GLY A 132 -10.49 6.87 -10.99
N ILE A 133 -10.45 5.63 -10.50
CA ILE A 133 -11.63 4.74 -10.40
C ILE A 133 -12.03 4.42 -8.94
N ALA A 134 -11.89 5.39 -8.03
CA ALA A 134 -12.06 5.20 -6.59
C ALA A 134 -13.46 4.68 -6.18
N ALA A 135 -14.51 5.02 -6.93
CA ALA A 135 -15.85 4.51 -6.68
C ALA A 135 -16.00 3.01 -6.98
N LEU A 136 -15.21 2.50 -7.94
CA LEU A 136 -15.14 1.08 -8.30
C LEU A 136 -14.30 0.31 -7.28
N LEU A 137 -13.12 0.83 -6.91
CA LEU A 137 -12.27 0.23 -5.89
C LEU A 137 -12.98 0.09 -4.53
N ALA A 138 -13.87 1.02 -4.19
CA ALA A 138 -14.69 0.94 -2.98
C ALA A 138 -15.62 -0.28 -2.92
N LYS A 139 -15.88 -0.99 -4.04
CA LYS A 139 -16.62 -2.26 -4.01
C LYS A 139 -15.81 -3.41 -3.39
N HIS A 140 -14.49 -3.28 -3.35
CA HIS A 140 -13.56 -4.24 -2.76
C HIS A 140 -13.24 -3.93 -1.29
N VAL A 141 -14.01 -3.05 -0.64
CA VAL A 141 -13.84 -2.73 0.78
C VAL A 141 -15.11 -3.06 1.55
N THR A 142 -15.01 -4.02 2.46
CA THR A 142 -16.15 -4.59 3.20
C THR A 142 -16.30 -4.01 4.61
N ALA A 143 -15.23 -3.45 5.19
CA ALA A 143 -15.27 -2.73 6.46
C ALA A 143 -14.29 -1.54 6.48
N SER A 144 -14.58 -0.55 7.33
CA SER A 144 -13.76 0.64 7.56
C SER A 144 -13.98 1.15 8.98
N GLU A 145 -12.92 1.25 9.77
CA GLU A 145 -12.95 1.71 11.16
C GLU A 145 -11.84 2.74 11.40
N THR A 146 -12.15 3.85 12.08
CA THR A 146 -11.11 4.77 12.56
C THR A 146 -10.36 4.14 13.73
N VAL A 147 -9.04 3.99 13.60
CA VAL A 147 -8.16 3.46 14.65
C VAL A 147 -7.58 4.58 15.50
N ALA A 148 -7.12 5.66 14.86
CA ALA A 148 -6.49 6.78 15.56
C ALA A 148 -6.55 8.06 14.72
N TRP A 149 -6.27 9.19 15.38
CA TRP A 149 -6.13 10.51 14.75
C TRP A 149 -7.37 10.96 13.99
N ASP A 150 -8.55 10.74 14.58
CA ASP A 150 -9.84 11.11 13.99
C ASP A 150 -9.94 12.62 13.66
N ASP A 151 -9.18 13.45 14.40
CA ASP A 151 -9.04 14.88 14.15
C ASP A 151 -8.42 15.22 12.79
N LEU A 152 -7.77 14.27 12.12
CA LEU A 152 -7.27 14.40 10.74
C LEU A 152 -8.33 14.13 9.66
N GLY A 153 -9.57 13.78 10.04
CA GLY A 153 -10.69 13.56 9.13
C GLY A 153 -10.41 12.45 8.10
N THR A 154 -10.23 12.84 6.84
CA THR A 154 -9.93 11.88 5.75
C THR A 154 -8.50 11.35 5.79
N GLU A 155 -7.60 11.93 6.60
CA GLU A 155 -6.23 11.41 6.80
C GLU A 155 -6.07 10.64 8.12
N ALA A 156 -7.17 10.42 8.85
CA ALA A 156 -7.17 9.58 10.04
C ALA A 156 -6.64 8.19 9.71
N LEU A 157 -5.99 7.55 10.68
CA LEU A 157 -5.59 6.16 10.54
C LEU A 157 -6.86 5.30 10.58
N ARG A 158 -7.16 4.62 9.48
CA ARG A 158 -8.32 3.72 9.40
C ARG A 158 -7.87 2.32 9.06
N ARG A 159 -8.49 1.33 9.69
CA ARG A 159 -8.38 -0.07 9.28
C ARG A 159 -9.48 -0.34 8.26
N VAL A 160 -9.11 -0.86 7.10
CA VAL A 160 -10.03 -1.24 6.02
C VAL A 160 -9.86 -2.72 5.72
N THR A 161 -10.97 -3.42 5.50
CA THR A 161 -10.94 -4.83 5.12
C THR A 161 -11.17 -4.97 3.63
N PHE A 162 -10.19 -5.52 2.93
CA PHE A 162 -10.24 -5.79 1.51
C PHE A 162 -10.89 -7.13 1.19
N ASP A 163 -11.60 -7.17 0.06
CA ASP A 163 -12.13 -8.36 -0.58
C ASP A 163 -11.79 -8.30 -2.09
N ASP A 164 -10.82 -9.11 -2.52
CA ASP A 164 -10.33 -9.15 -3.90
C ASP A 164 -9.81 -7.80 -4.42
N PHE A 165 -9.14 -7.00 -3.58
CA PHE A 165 -8.70 -5.65 -3.94
C PHE A 165 -7.55 -5.70 -4.96
N PRO A 166 -7.71 -5.11 -6.17
CA PRO A 166 -6.74 -5.25 -7.24
C PRO A 166 -5.58 -4.25 -7.14
N VAL A 167 -4.35 -4.77 -7.22
CA VAL A 167 -3.12 -3.98 -7.29
C VAL A 167 -2.10 -4.61 -8.24
N PHE A 168 -1.05 -3.86 -8.58
CA PHE A 168 0.08 -4.34 -9.37
C PHE A 168 1.37 -4.15 -8.59
N VAL A 169 2.31 -5.10 -8.69
CA VAL A 169 3.65 -4.94 -8.10
C VAL A 169 4.38 -3.83 -8.85
N ALA A 170 4.63 -2.71 -8.19
CA ALA A 170 5.33 -1.57 -8.78
C ALA A 170 6.81 -1.56 -8.41
N VAL A 171 7.17 -1.93 -7.18
CA VAL A 171 8.55 -2.23 -6.79
C VAL A 171 8.55 -3.54 -6.01
N ASP A 172 9.30 -4.52 -6.48
CA ASP A 172 9.43 -5.82 -5.80
C ASP A 172 10.51 -5.82 -4.71
N ALA A 173 10.59 -6.91 -3.96
CA ALA A 173 11.56 -7.11 -2.87
C ALA A 173 13.01 -7.24 -3.38
N HIS A 174 13.23 -7.34 -4.69
CA HIS A 174 14.55 -7.46 -5.32
C HIS A 174 15.02 -6.13 -5.94
N GLY A 175 14.20 -5.08 -5.84
CA GLY A 175 14.52 -3.73 -6.29
C GLY A 175 14.17 -3.48 -7.76
N ARG A 176 13.47 -4.39 -8.44
CA ARG A 176 12.93 -4.10 -9.77
C ARG A 176 11.78 -3.12 -9.64
N ASP A 177 11.83 -2.04 -10.43
CA ASP A 177 10.84 -0.97 -10.43
C ASP A 177 10.14 -0.93 -11.79
N LEU A 178 8.83 -1.20 -11.79
CA LEU A 178 7.96 -1.21 -12.96
C LEU A 178 8.08 0.09 -13.78
N TYR A 179 8.05 1.25 -13.12
CA TYR A 179 8.08 2.55 -13.80
C TYR A 179 9.41 2.76 -14.50
N ARG A 180 10.52 2.48 -13.79
CA ARG A 180 11.86 2.69 -14.34
C ARG A 180 12.19 1.70 -15.45
N SER A 181 11.81 0.44 -15.30
CA SER A 181 11.99 -0.57 -16.35
C SER A 181 11.24 -0.18 -17.63
N ILE A 182 10.00 0.31 -17.54
CA ILE A 182 9.26 0.82 -18.70
C ILE A 182 9.96 2.06 -19.29
N GLU A 183 10.36 3.03 -18.47
CA GLU A 183 11.09 4.23 -18.91
C GLU A 183 12.43 3.87 -19.62
N ALA A 184 13.06 2.76 -19.23
CA ALA A 184 14.31 2.25 -19.81
C ALA A 184 14.11 1.29 -21.00
N GLY A 185 12.86 0.91 -21.33
CA GLY A 185 12.56 -0.05 -22.40
C GLY A 185 12.89 -1.50 -22.06
N GLU A 186 12.94 -1.85 -20.77
CA GLU A 186 13.15 -3.21 -20.28
C GLU A 186 11.85 -4.02 -20.35
N ALA A 187 11.98 -5.34 -20.50
CA ALA A 187 10.84 -6.24 -20.40
C ALA A 187 10.38 -6.39 -18.93
N ILE A 188 9.06 -6.44 -18.74
CA ILE A 188 8.38 -6.67 -17.46
C ILE A 188 7.57 -7.97 -17.56
#